data_AF-A0A957IGK1-F1
#
_entry.id   AF-A0A957IGK1-F1
#
_cell.length_a   1.000
_cell.length_b   1.000
_cell.length_c   1.000
_cell.angle_alpha   90.00
_cell.angle_beta   90.00
_cell.angle_gamma   90.00
#
_symmetry.space_group_name_H-M   'P 1'
#
loop_
_entity.id
_entity.type
_entity.pdbx_description
1 polymer ?
#
loop_
_entity_poly.entity_id
_entity_poly.type
_entity_poly.pdbx_seq_one_letter_code
_entity_poly.pdbx_strand_id
1 'polypeptide(L)'
;MKHDNPTHARRDSKTRQNQWAFAPYNFVPLPNRVVTAEPPLGHDAFHIDGNSCWIDCILETRSPTYIRGMLTEADYKEQGQKKSDQLTVEEKLKAAPFFATSDKQVEGELKPVIPGSSLRGMVRSMVEIVAHGHMRWVAQEPTFTFRTVAASRDDPLRQPYNDVIGSFARNVRAGYLQKIGDDWYIKPALTPADVSGWPNTRENWLKIKEHTINSGDIPNFVRFNDDGYQPQWHAVTFGAEIRRGRRGSHLAISQIGPMSARYEHAGVLVCAGNMLETAAETGRQRRDRNQRSPRKNHSLILAPNPRANRLKIATQAIKDYKNGLSPFQKEELSAWSKSGNGCLPTEEELKPDSKNNKVSFTSRQQNDILGPPVFYVEP
;
A
#
# COMPACT_ATOMS: atom_id res chain seq x y z
N MET A 1 26.87 -7.71 0.95
CA MET A 1 26.71 -7.50 -0.51
C MET A 1 27.97 -6.80 -1.01
N LYS A 2 28.65 -7.35 -2.02
CA LYS A 2 29.67 -6.57 -2.76
C LYS A 2 28.91 -5.58 -3.64
N HIS A 3 29.13 -4.29 -3.43
CA HIS A 3 28.64 -3.26 -4.33
C HIS A 3 29.68 -3.12 -5.43
N ASP A 4 29.42 -3.75 -6.58
CA ASP A 4 30.25 -3.54 -7.75
C ASP A 4 29.85 -2.22 -8.42
N ASN A 5 30.86 -1.49 -8.92
CA ASN A 5 30.63 -0.31 -9.75
C ASN A 5 29.72 -0.68 -10.94
N PRO A 6 28.90 0.26 -11.44
CA PRO A 6 28.02 -0.03 -12.56
C PRO A 6 28.83 -0.57 -13.73
N THR A 7 28.42 -1.73 -14.27
CA THR A 7 29.11 -2.43 -15.36
C THR A 7 28.65 -1.95 -16.75
N HIS A 8 27.60 -1.12 -16.80
CA HIS A 8 27.03 -0.62 -18.04
C HIS A 8 26.70 0.87 -17.95
N ALA A 9 27.01 1.61 -19.01
CA ALA A 9 26.66 3.02 -19.15
C ALA A 9 25.15 3.19 -19.33
N ARG A 10 24.56 4.20 -18.68
CA ARG A 10 23.16 4.56 -18.83
C ARG A 10 23.03 5.59 -19.95
N ARG A 11 22.11 5.37 -20.90
CA ARG A 11 21.84 6.34 -21.96
C ARG A 11 20.85 7.40 -21.46
N ASP A 12 21.26 8.66 -21.51
CA ASP A 12 20.39 9.80 -21.22
C ASP A 12 19.39 9.97 -22.38
N SER A 13 18.10 9.96 -22.06
CA SER A 13 17.03 10.05 -23.05
C SER A 13 16.93 11.41 -23.74
N LYS A 14 17.45 12.49 -23.13
CA LYS A 14 17.39 13.86 -23.67
C LYS A 14 18.60 14.17 -24.55
N THR A 15 19.80 13.83 -24.07
CA THR A 15 21.04 14.12 -24.79
C THR A 15 21.47 12.99 -25.72
N ARG A 16 20.85 11.81 -25.61
CA ARG A 16 21.22 10.55 -26.29
C ARG A 16 22.65 10.08 -26.02
N GLN A 17 23.34 10.70 -25.07
CA GLN A 17 24.70 10.37 -24.68
C GLN A 17 24.71 9.28 -23.62
N ASN A 18 25.77 8.47 -23.62
CA ASN A 18 26.00 7.48 -22.60
C ASN A 18 26.70 8.15 -21.41
N GLN A 19 26.06 8.09 -20.24
CA GLN A 19 26.60 8.59 -18.99
C GLN A 19 26.92 7.42 -18.06
N TRP A 20 28.11 7.47 -17.47
CA TRP A 20 28.48 6.58 -16.39
C TRP A 20 28.09 7.25 -15.07
N ALA A 21 27.24 6.58 -14.30
CA ALA A 21 26.89 7.03 -12.97
C ALA A 21 27.99 6.56 -11.99
N PHE A 22 29.05 7.33 -11.86
CA PHE A 22 29.99 7.11 -10.76
C PHE A 22 29.35 7.64 -9.48
N ALA A 23 29.09 6.76 -8.51
CA ALA A 23 28.72 7.23 -7.19
C ALA A 23 29.87 8.14 -6.70
N PRO A 24 29.59 9.38 -6.24
CA PRO A 24 30.63 10.31 -5.82
C PRO A 24 31.39 9.85 -4.56
N TYR A 25 30.98 8.72 -3.99
CA TYR A 25 31.62 8.07 -2.87
C TYR A 25 32.30 6.80 -3.39
N ASN A 26 33.63 6.81 -3.40
CA ASN A 26 34.39 5.56 -3.34
C ASN A 26 33.93 4.84 -2.08
N PHE A 27 33.02 3.87 -2.21
CA PHE A 27 32.68 3.00 -1.11
C PHE A 27 33.95 2.27 -0.71
N VAL A 28 34.58 2.73 0.37
CA VAL A 28 35.67 2.01 1.03
C VAL A 28 35.09 0.64 1.39
N PRO A 29 35.71 -0.47 0.95
CA PRO A 29 35.22 -1.79 1.27
C PRO A 29 35.09 -1.92 2.79
N LEU A 30 33.89 -2.32 3.23
CA LEU A 30 33.58 -2.38 4.65
C LEU A 30 34.41 -3.50 5.32
N PRO A 31 34.84 -3.32 6.58
CA PRO A 31 35.51 -4.38 7.34
C PRO A 31 34.60 -5.60 7.50
N ASN A 32 35.17 -6.81 7.38
CA ASN A 32 34.40 -8.07 7.53
C ASN A 32 34.02 -8.42 8.99
N ARG A 33 34.39 -7.59 9.97
CA ARG A 33 34.21 -7.87 11.40
C ARG A 33 33.50 -6.71 12.09
N VAL A 34 32.45 -7.03 12.83
CA VAL A 34 31.72 -6.08 13.68
C VAL A 34 32.54 -5.81 14.94
N VAL A 35 32.74 -4.53 15.27
CA VAL A 35 33.34 -4.10 16.54
C VAL A 35 32.19 -3.76 17.49
N THR A 36 32.14 -4.40 18.65
CA THR A 36 31.13 -4.14 19.69
C THR A 36 31.56 -2.93 20.51
N ALA A 37 30.67 -1.94 20.64
CA ALA A 37 30.86 -0.80 21.54
C ALA A 37 30.12 -1.05 22.86
N GLU A 38 30.61 -0.44 23.94
CA GLU A 38 29.88 -0.37 25.21
C GLU A 38 28.58 0.43 25.03
N PRO A 39 27.56 0.19 25.87
CA PRO A 39 26.33 0.97 25.86
C PRO A 39 26.66 2.46 25.98
N PRO A 40 26.19 3.32 25.05
CA PRO A 40 26.46 4.74 25.14
C PRO A 40 25.79 5.33 26.39
N LEU A 41 26.45 6.30 27.01
CA LEU A 41 25.83 7.12 28.06
C LEU A 41 24.61 7.87 27.51
N GLY A 42 23.71 8.26 28.40
CA GLY A 42 22.64 9.20 28.08
C GLY A 42 23.20 10.51 27.54
N HIS A 43 22.44 11.18 26.65
CA HIS A 43 22.84 12.46 26.06
C HIS A 43 22.98 13.61 27.08
N ASP A 44 22.56 13.38 28.33
CA ASP A 44 22.52 14.29 29.47
C ASP A 44 23.62 14.02 30.51
N ALA A 45 24.50 13.03 30.28
CA ALA A 45 25.52 12.63 31.25
C ALA A 45 26.94 12.65 30.66
N PHE A 46 27.88 13.23 31.40
CA PHE A 46 29.32 13.02 31.17
C PHE A 46 29.76 11.69 31.78
N HIS A 47 30.80 11.08 31.20
CA HIS A 47 31.42 9.89 31.78
C HIS A 47 32.08 10.27 33.10
N ILE A 48 31.72 9.59 34.20
CA ILE A 48 32.15 9.99 35.55
C ILE A 48 33.67 9.94 35.75
N ASP A 49 34.33 8.99 35.08
CA ASP A 49 35.79 8.83 35.09
C ASP A 49 36.47 9.50 33.87
N GLY A 50 35.72 10.23 33.05
CA GLY A 50 36.22 10.85 31.82
C GLY A 50 36.60 12.31 32.01
N ASN A 51 37.58 12.79 31.25
CA ASN A 51 37.88 14.22 31.17
C ASN A 51 36.85 14.92 30.29
N SER A 52 36.21 15.98 30.79
CA SER A 52 35.45 16.92 29.97
C SER A 52 36.40 17.98 29.40
N CYS A 53 36.43 18.12 28.07
CA CYS A 53 37.24 19.13 27.40
C CYS A 53 36.48 19.82 26.26
N TRP A 54 37.04 20.91 25.78
CA TRP A 54 36.61 21.58 24.56
C TRP A 54 37.61 21.25 23.44
N ILE A 55 37.09 21.01 22.24
CA ILE A 55 37.90 20.86 21.04
C ILE A 55 37.66 22.09 20.17
N ASP A 56 38.65 22.96 20.10
CA ASP A 56 38.65 24.08 19.16
C ASP A 56 39.10 23.59 17.79
N CYS A 57 38.26 23.81 16.78
CA CYS A 57 38.51 23.34 15.41
C CYS A 57 38.40 24.49 14.42
N ILE A 58 39.37 24.58 13.51
CA ILE A 58 39.34 25.48 12.36
C ILE A 58 39.07 24.63 11.12
N LEU A 59 37.97 24.94 10.42
CA LEU A 59 37.57 24.27 9.19
C LEU A 59 37.83 25.18 7.99
N GLU A 60 38.50 24.63 6.97
CA GLU A 60 38.76 25.30 5.70
C GLU A 60 37.89 24.66 4.61
N THR A 61 37.10 25.46 3.90
CA THR A 61 36.36 25.00 2.73
C THR A 61 37.32 24.77 1.55
N ARG A 62 37.58 23.50 1.22
CA ARG A 62 38.43 23.10 0.08
C ARG A 62 37.71 23.10 -1.28
N SER A 63 36.38 23.19 -1.26
CA SER A 63 35.52 23.25 -2.44
C SER A 63 34.31 24.15 -2.18
N PRO A 64 33.62 24.64 -3.22
CA PRO A 64 32.36 25.35 -3.05
C PRO A 64 31.41 24.56 -2.16
N THR A 65 31.03 25.15 -1.02
CA THR A 65 30.24 24.49 0.02
C THR A 65 28.94 25.23 0.18
N TYR A 66 27.83 24.51 0.07
CA TYR A 66 26.49 25.06 0.18
C TYR A 66 25.71 24.32 1.26
N ILE A 67 25.20 25.08 2.23
CA ILE A 67 24.29 24.59 3.25
C ILE A 67 23.05 25.47 3.19
N ARG A 68 21.91 24.84 2.90
CA ARG A 68 20.66 25.54 2.67
C ARG A 68 20.12 26.15 3.96
N GLY A 69 19.82 27.44 3.91
CA GLY A 69 19.11 28.18 4.93
C GLY A 69 17.60 27.97 4.88
N MET A 70 16.91 28.50 5.88
CA MET A 70 15.45 28.49 5.93
C MET A 70 14.89 29.55 4.99
N LEU A 71 13.71 29.27 4.44
CA LEU A 71 12.90 30.30 3.79
C LEU A 71 12.35 31.27 4.84
N THR A 72 12.21 32.55 4.47
CA THR A 72 11.42 33.48 5.29
C THR A 72 9.95 33.05 5.26
N GLU A 73 9.17 33.43 6.28
CA GLU A 73 7.73 33.12 6.28
C GLU A 73 6.99 33.68 5.08
N ALA A 74 7.38 34.88 4.63
CA ALA A 74 6.78 35.54 3.46
C ALA A 74 7.04 34.72 2.20
N ASP A 75 8.31 34.35 1.97
CA ASP A 75 8.69 33.52 0.83
C ASP A 75 8.03 32.13 0.91
N TYR A 76 7.96 31.51 2.09
CA TYR A 76 7.33 30.21 2.24
C TYR A 76 5.83 30.25 1.89
N LYS A 77 5.11 31.31 2.27
CA LYS A 77 3.69 31.48 1.92
C LYS A 77 3.48 31.65 0.42
N GLU A 78 4.37 32.34 -0.27
CA GLU A 78 4.26 32.62 -1.70
C GLU A 78 4.63 31.42 -2.59
N GLN A 79 5.69 30.70 -2.23
CA GLN A 79 6.30 29.69 -3.11
C GLN A 79 6.48 28.30 -2.49
N GLY A 80 6.23 28.11 -1.19
CA GLY A 80 6.45 26.82 -0.50
C GLY A 80 5.59 25.65 -1.03
N GLN A 81 4.53 25.94 -1.77
CA GLN A 81 3.63 24.95 -2.38
C GLN A 81 3.93 24.67 -3.86
N LYS A 82 4.79 25.48 -4.50
CA LYS A 82 5.18 25.28 -5.91
C LYS A 82 6.20 24.16 -5.99
N LYS A 83 6.11 23.31 -7.02
CA LYS A 83 7.13 22.31 -7.29
C LYS A 83 8.39 22.98 -7.88
N SER A 84 9.56 22.37 -7.71
CA SER A 84 10.85 22.93 -8.15
C SER A 84 10.90 23.23 -9.67
N ASP A 85 10.17 22.46 -10.48
CA ASP A 85 10.04 22.64 -11.92
C ASP A 85 9.13 23.82 -12.32
N GLN A 86 8.34 24.34 -11.39
CA GLN A 86 7.41 25.45 -11.59
C GLN A 86 7.98 26.79 -11.11
N LEU A 87 9.16 26.80 -10.48
CA LEU A 87 9.82 28.01 -9.99
C LEU A 87 10.62 28.70 -11.10
N THR A 88 10.50 30.02 -11.18
CA THR A 88 11.37 30.87 -12.00
C THR A 88 12.81 30.84 -11.47
N VAL A 89 13.76 31.36 -12.24
CA VAL A 89 15.18 31.45 -11.80
C VAL A 89 15.31 32.31 -10.55
N GLU A 90 14.59 33.43 -10.49
CA GLU A 90 14.59 34.34 -9.34
C GLU A 90 13.97 33.70 -8.09
N GLU A 91 12.87 32.97 -8.25
CA GLU A 91 12.24 32.21 -7.17
C GLU A 91 13.16 31.11 -6.64
N LYS A 92 13.91 30.44 -7.51
CA LYS A 92 14.90 29.42 -7.11
C LYS A 92 16.04 30.02 -6.29
N LEU A 93 16.52 31.21 -6.64
CA LEU A 93 17.55 31.92 -5.88
C LEU A 93 17.04 32.30 -4.48
N LYS A 94 15.82 32.84 -4.38
CA LYS A 94 15.16 33.11 -3.09
C LYS A 94 14.91 31.84 -2.28
N ALA A 95 14.65 30.72 -2.94
CA ALA A 95 14.43 29.43 -2.29
C ALA A 95 15.71 28.75 -1.79
N ALA A 96 16.89 29.28 -2.15
CA ALA A 96 18.17 28.66 -1.89
C ALA A 96 19.14 29.57 -1.08
N PRO A 97 18.70 30.27 -0.01
CA PRO A 97 19.63 31.07 0.78
C PRO A 97 20.69 30.19 1.46
N PHE A 98 21.84 30.78 1.81
CA PHE A 98 22.79 30.12 2.69
C PHE A 98 22.27 30.09 4.13
N PHE A 99 22.63 29.05 4.89
CA PHE A 99 22.34 28.99 6.31
C PHE A 99 23.17 30.03 7.08
N ALA A 100 22.51 30.84 7.90
CA ALA A 100 23.12 31.85 8.75
C ALA A 100 22.42 31.89 10.11
N THR A 101 23.17 32.22 11.17
CA THR A 101 22.66 32.30 12.55
C THR A 101 22.69 33.72 13.12
N SER A 102 23.18 34.69 12.36
CA SER A 102 23.34 36.07 12.80
C SER A 102 23.08 37.03 11.65
N ASP A 103 22.66 38.24 11.97
CA ASP A 103 22.42 39.31 10.99
C ASP A 103 23.71 39.95 10.45
N LYS A 104 24.88 39.38 10.76
CA LYS A 104 26.16 39.84 10.21
C LYS A 104 26.15 39.59 8.70
N GLN A 105 26.50 40.62 7.94
CA GLN A 105 26.56 40.53 6.49
C GLN A 105 28.00 40.44 5.98
N VAL A 106 28.18 39.74 4.86
CA VAL A 106 29.39 39.69 4.05
C VAL A 106 28.94 39.88 2.60
N GLU A 107 29.50 40.88 1.92
CA GLU A 107 29.17 41.20 0.52
C GLU A 107 27.66 41.45 0.27
N GLY A 108 26.97 42.03 1.25
CA GLY A 108 25.54 42.35 1.16
C GLY A 108 24.59 41.18 1.49
N GLU A 109 25.14 40.00 1.76
CA GLU A 109 24.39 38.78 2.11
C GLU A 109 24.65 38.37 3.56
N LEU A 110 23.77 37.58 4.17
CA LEU A 110 24.00 37.03 5.51
C LEU A 110 25.24 36.14 5.53
N LYS A 111 26.09 36.32 6.55
CA LYS A 111 27.32 35.55 6.70
C LYS A 111 26.98 34.06 6.86
N PRO A 112 27.42 33.20 5.92
CA PRO A 112 27.11 31.78 5.98
C PRO A 112 27.80 31.11 7.17
N VAL A 113 27.12 30.15 7.79
CA VAL A 113 27.60 29.37 8.93
C VAL A 113 27.30 27.89 8.70
N ILE A 114 28.20 27.03 9.15
CA ILE A 114 27.95 25.58 9.20
C ILE A 114 27.22 25.28 10.51
N PRO A 115 25.95 24.83 10.50
CA PRO A 115 25.25 24.51 11.73
C PRO A 115 25.83 23.26 12.41
N GLY A 116 25.91 23.29 13.73
CA GLY A 116 26.38 22.15 14.53
C GLY A 116 25.55 20.88 14.29
N SER A 117 24.26 21.01 13.98
CA SER A 117 23.40 19.88 13.61
C SER A 117 23.83 19.20 12.31
N SER A 118 24.31 19.95 11.31
CA SER A 118 24.85 19.40 10.07
C SER A 118 26.18 18.68 10.31
N LEU A 119 27.10 19.28 11.09
CA LEU A 119 28.36 18.61 11.46
C LEU A 119 28.09 17.31 12.24
N ARG A 120 27.24 17.37 13.26
CA ARG A 120 26.84 16.20 14.05
C ARG A 120 26.21 15.13 13.18
N GLY A 121 25.30 15.50 12.28
CA GLY A 121 24.64 14.57 11.37
C GLY A 121 25.62 13.91 10.40
N MET A 122 26.53 14.68 9.82
CA MET A 122 27.58 14.16 8.93
C MET A 122 28.51 13.18 9.66
N VAL A 123 29.04 13.58 10.83
CA VAL A 123 29.92 12.72 11.63
C VAL A 123 29.20 11.45 12.07
N ARG A 124 27.96 11.57 12.56
CA ARG A 124 27.13 10.42 12.93
C ARG A 124 26.96 9.45 11.76
N SER A 125 26.58 9.95 10.58
CA SER A 125 26.42 9.10 9.39
C SER A 125 27.72 8.41 9.01
N MET A 126 28.87 9.10 9.07
CA MET A 126 30.18 8.48 8.82
C MET A 126 30.49 7.37 9.84
N VAL A 127 30.26 7.63 11.13
CA VAL A 127 30.46 6.64 12.19
C VAL A 127 29.51 5.46 12.02
N GLU A 128 28.23 5.68 11.71
CA GLU A 128 27.26 4.61 11.44
C GLU A 128 27.70 3.72 10.27
N ILE A 129 28.21 4.32 9.19
CA ILE A 129 28.76 3.58 8.04
C ILE A 129 29.99 2.76 8.45
N VAL A 130 30.97 3.39 9.10
CA VAL A 130 32.24 2.74 9.49
C VAL A 130 32.01 1.67 10.54
N ALA A 131 31.08 1.87 11.47
CA ALA A 131 30.76 0.96 12.57
C ALA A 131 29.77 -0.14 12.19
N HIS A 132 29.36 -0.25 10.92
CA HIS A 132 28.36 -1.25 10.48
C HIS A 132 27.03 -1.13 11.25
N GLY A 133 26.68 0.11 11.63
CA GLY A 133 25.44 0.49 12.33
C GLY A 133 24.23 0.47 11.41
N HIS A 134 24.07 -0.58 10.60
CA HIS A 134 22.91 -0.73 9.74
C HIS A 134 21.63 -0.66 10.58
N MET A 135 20.62 0.06 10.08
CA MET A 135 19.24 -0.13 10.53
C MET A 135 18.90 -1.61 10.36
N ARG A 136 18.98 -2.36 11.46
CA ARG A 136 18.48 -3.73 11.48
C ARG A 136 16.97 -3.67 11.54
N TRP A 137 16.37 -4.68 10.92
CA TRP A 137 14.94 -4.96 10.93
C TRP A 137 14.35 -4.73 12.33
N VAL A 138 13.44 -3.75 12.45
CA VAL A 138 12.74 -3.47 13.72
C VAL A 138 11.67 -4.53 14.00
N ALA A 139 11.32 -5.37 13.01
CA ALA A 139 10.41 -6.49 13.17
C ALA A 139 11.18 -7.82 13.09
N GLN A 140 10.87 -8.76 14.00
CA GLN A 140 11.43 -10.12 14.00
C GLN A 140 11.03 -10.93 12.74
N GLU A 141 9.98 -10.53 12.02
CA GLU A 141 9.52 -11.16 10.79
C GLU A 141 9.24 -10.07 9.73
N PRO A 142 9.98 -10.02 8.60
CA PRO A 142 9.74 -9.04 7.55
C PRO A 142 8.52 -9.44 6.71
N THR A 143 7.32 -8.98 7.08
CA THR A 143 6.12 -9.08 6.23
C THR A 143 6.07 -7.91 5.25
N PHE A 144 6.91 -7.93 4.22
CA PHE A 144 6.72 -7.01 3.09
C PHE A 144 5.62 -7.55 2.17
N THR A 145 4.42 -6.97 2.29
CA THR A 145 3.44 -7.07 1.21
C THR A 145 3.77 -6.01 0.18
N PHE A 146 4.54 -6.38 -0.84
CA PHE A 146 4.83 -5.45 -1.94
C PHE A 146 3.61 -5.33 -2.86
N ARG A 147 3.03 -4.13 -2.92
CA ARG A 147 1.83 -3.83 -3.70
C ARG A 147 2.16 -2.75 -4.74
N THR A 148 2.51 -3.13 -5.98
CA THR A 148 2.71 -2.17 -7.09
C THR A 148 1.38 -1.73 -7.69
N VAL A 149 0.54 -1.08 -6.90
CA VAL A 149 -0.60 -0.36 -7.48
C VAL A 149 -0.05 0.98 -7.98
N ALA A 150 0.47 0.98 -9.21
CA ALA A 150 1.09 2.11 -9.92
C ALA A 150 2.62 2.32 -9.76
N ALA A 151 3.40 1.23 -9.68
CA ALA A 151 4.85 1.32 -9.84
C ALA A 151 5.23 1.92 -11.21
N SER A 152 6.27 2.75 -11.23
CA SER A 152 6.79 3.35 -12.46
C SER A 152 7.25 2.27 -13.45
N ARG A 153 7.40 2.62 -14.73
CA ARG A 153 7.83 1.64 -15.76
C ARG A 153 9.20 1.02 -15.43
N ASP A 154 10.03 1.75 -14.69
CA ASP A 154 11.41 1.37 -14.39
C ASP A 154 11.53 0.64 -13.04
N ASP A 155 10.41 0.33 -12.37
CA ASP A 155 10.42 -0.40 -11.11
C ASP A 155 10.77 -1.89 -11.35
N PRO A 156 11.86 -2.41 -10.75
CA PRO A 156 12.32 -3.78 -10.97
C PRO A 156 11.33 -4.84 -10.46
N LEU A 157 10.43 -4.48 -9.55
CA LEU A 157 9.46 -5.40 -8.96
C LEU A 157 8.11 -5.40 -9.69
N ARG A 158 7.92 -4.52 -10.67
CA ARG A 158 6.72 -4.47 -11.52
C ARG A 158 6.53 -5.75 -12.32
N GLN A 159 7.60 -6.26 -12.94
CA GLN A 159 7.51 -7.45 -13.80
C GLN A 159 7.20 -8.70 -12.97
N PRO A 160 7.93 -9.02 -11.88
CA PRO A 160 7.56 -10.12 -10.99
C PRO A 160 6.12 -10.04 -10.49
N TYR A 161 5.65 -8.85 -10.09
CA TYR A 161 4.27 -8.66 -9.66
C TYR A 161 3.25 -8.95 -10.77
N ASN A 162 3.51 -8.47 -11.99
CA ASN A 162 2.63 -8.71 -13.14
C ASN A 162 2.65 -10.17 -13.61
N ASP A 163 3.75 -10.88 -13.42
CA ASP A 163 3.85 -12.30 -13.78
C ASP A 163 2.95 -13.13 -12.85
N VAL A 164 2.90 -12.77 -11.55
CA VAL A 164 2.02 -13.40 -10.56
C VAL A 164 0.56 -12.96 -10.73
N ILE A 165 0.25 -11.67 -10.55
CA ILE A 165 -1.13 -11.14 -10.55
C ILE A 165 -1.75 -11.14 -11.96
N GLY A 166 -0.90 -11.06 -12.98
CA GLY A 166 -1.34 -10.86 -14.35
C GLY A 166 -1.73 -9.40 -14.63
N SER A 167 -1.57 -8.98 -15.89
CA SER A 167 -2.07 -7.67 -16.35
C SER A 167 -3.57 -7.55 -16.06
N PHE A 168 -3.97 -6.44 -15.43
CA PHE A 168 -5.35 -6.19 -14.98
C PHE A 168 -5.96 -7.29 -14.11
N ALA A 169 -5.14 -7.97 -13.29
CA ALA A 169 -5.55 -9.05 -12.40
C ALA A 169 -6.09 -10.30 -13.13
N ARG A 170 -5.62 -10.58 -14.36
CA ARG A 170 -6.07 -11.74 -15.14
C ARG A 170 -5.83 -13.10 -14.46
N ASN A 171 -4.82 -13.21 -13.59
CA ASN A 171 -4.49 -14.46 -12.89
C ASN A 171 -5.19 -14.53 -11.53
N VAL A 172 -5.83 -13.44 -11.09
CA VAL A 172 -6.57 -13.40 -9.83
C VAL A 172 -7.88 -14.13 -10.02
N ARG A 173 -8.22 -15.02 -9.09
CA ARG A 173 -9.47 -15.75 -8.99
C ARG A 173 -10.22 -15.32 -7.74
N ALA A 174 -11.50 -15.66 -7.68
CA ALA A 174 -12.35 -15.43 -6.52
C ALA A 174 -12.82 -16.75 -5.91
N GLY A 175 -13.05 -16.73 -4.61
CA GLY A 175 -13.54 -17.89 -3.86
C GLY A 175 -14.01 -17.50 -2.48
N TYR A 176 -14.25 -18.51 -1.67
CA TYR A 176 -14.78 -18.39 -0.32
C TYR A 176 -13.83 -19.04 0.67
N LEU A 177 -13.51 -18.32 1.73
CA LEU A 177 -12.66 -18.83 2.78
C LEU A 177 -13.40 -19.93 3.56
N GLN A 178 -12.71 -21.01 3.93
CA GLN A 178 -13.25 -22.08 4.77
C GLN A 178 -12.23 -22.44 5.85
N LYS A 179 -12.70 -22.64 7.07
CA LYS A 179 -11.89 -23.18 8.17
C LYS A 179 -12.30 -24.62 8.45
N ILE A 180 -11.35 -25.54 8.45
CA ILE A 180 -11.57 -26.97 8.68
C ILE A 180 -10.51 -27.45 9.66
N GLY A 181 -10.91 -27.69 10.91
CA GLY A 181 -9.95 -27.86 12.00
C GLY A 181 -9.06 -26.62 12.10
N ASP A 182 -7.75 -26.82 12.23
CA ASP A 182 -6.78 -25.71 12.32
C ASP A 182 -6.34 -25.14 10.96
N ASP A 183 -6.78 -25.76 9.86
CA ASP A 183 -6.36 -25.40 8.51
C ASP A 183 -7.37 -24.46 7.82
N TRP A 184 -6.83 -23.60 6.96
CA TRP A 184 -7.60 -22.70 6.11
C TRP A 184 -7.59 -23.16 4.66
N TYR A 185 -8.74 -23.04 4.02
CA TYR A 185 -8.96 -23.42 2.63
C TYR A 185 -9.70 -22.33 1.88
N ILE A 186 -9.57 -22.34 0.56
CA ILE A 186 -10.41 -21.58 -0.36
C ILE A 186 -11.28 -22.57 -1.12
N LYS A 187 -12.60 -22.39 -1.09
CA LYS A 187 -13.53 -23.01 -2.03
C LYS A 187 -13.67 -22.09 -3.24
N PRO A 188 -13.16 -22.46 -4.43
CA PRO A 188 -13.28 -21.61 -5.61
C PRO A 188 -14.74 -21.26 -5.92
N ALA A 189 -14.98 -20.02 -6.35
CA ALA A 189 -16.27 -19.60 -6.88
C ALA A 189 -16.44 -20.09 -8.32
N LEU A 190 -17.70 -20.14 -8.80
CA LEU A 190 -17.95 -20.22 -10.23
C LEU A 190 -17.40 -18.96 -10.92
N THR A 191 -16.89 -19.14 -12.12
CA THR A 191 -16.56 -18.04 -13.03
C THR A 191 -17.72 -17.81 -14.00
N PRO A 192 -17.81 -16.63 -14.63
CA PRO A 192 -18.77 -16.41 -15.71
C PRO A 192 -18.70 -17.45 -16.85
N ALA A 193 -17.53 -18.04 -17.11
CA ALA A 193 -17.35 -19.08 -18.11
C ALA A 193 -17.97 -20.43 -17.71
N ASP A 194 -18.21 -20.66 -16.41
CA ASP A 194 -18.84 -21.88 -15.89
C ASP A 194 -20.38 -21.86 -16.02
N VAL A 195 -20.97 -20.69 -16.29
CA VAL A 195 -22.43 -20.51 -16.37
C VAL A 195 -22.90 -20.73 -17.80
N SER A 196 -23.71 -21.78 -17.99
CA SER A 196 -24.27 -22.12 -19.30
C SER A 196 -25.10 -20.96 -19.87
N GLY A 197 -24.88 -20.64 -21.15
CA GLY A 197 -25.60 -19.57 -21.85
C GLY A 197 -24.96 -18.19 -21.70
N TRP A 198 -23.95 -18.02 -20.84
CA TRP A 198 -23.21 -16.76 -20.76
C TRP A 198 -22.10 -16.71 -21.82
N PRO A 199 -21.70 -15.50 -22.27
CA PRO A 199 -20.58 -15.36 -23.18
C PRO A 199 -19.30 -15.86 -22.51
N ASN A 200 -18.43 -16.53 -23.27
CA ASN A 200 -17.13 -16.94 -22.76
C ASN A 200 -16.27 -15.69 -22.49
N THR A 201 -16.25 -15.25 -21.24
CA THR A 201 -15.44 -14.11 -20.79
C THR A 201 -14.18 -14.62 -20.10
N ARG A 202 -13.10 -13.84 -20.20
CA ARG A 202 -11.86 -14.08 -19.46
C ARG A 202 -11.89 -13.50 -18.04
N GLU A 203 -13.06 -13.07 -17.57
CA GLU A 203 -13.20 -12.48 -16.25
C GLU A 203 -13.45 -13.58 -15.22
N ASN A 204 -12.80 -13.51 -14.07
CA ASN A 204 -12.95 -14.51 -13.00
C ASN A 204 -14.07 -14.15 -12.00
N TRP A 205 -14.65 -12.96 -12.12
CA TRP A 205 -15.80 -12.47 -11.34
C TRP A 205 -16.47 -11.32 -12.11
N LEU A 206 -17.68 -10.92 -11.70
CA LEU A 206 -18.44 -9.87 -12.36
C LEU A 206 -18.19 -8.50 -11.71
N LYS A 207 -18.34 -7.43 -12.50
CA LYS A 207 -18.29 -6.06 -12.00
C LYS A 207 -19.65 -5.40 -12.18
N ILE A 208 -20.21 -4.91 -11.09
CA ILE A 208 -21.47 -4.16 -11.11
C ILE A 208 -21.18 -2.69 -10.84
N LYS A 209 -21.82 -1.79 -11.60
CA LYS A 209 -21.66 -0.35 -11.38
C LYS A 209 -22.52 0.07 -10.19
N GLU A 210 -22.01 0.92 -9.31
CA GLU A 210 -22.77 1.31 -8.11
C GLU A 210 -24.10 2.00 -8.43
N HIS A 211 -24.17 2.76 -9.53
CA HIS A 211 -25.41 3.42 -9.93
C HIS A 211 -26.48 2.46 -10.47
N THR A 212 -26.16 1.19 -10.74
CA THR A 212 -27.17 0.19 -11.11
C THR A 212 -27.79 -0.50 -9.91
N ILE A 213 -27.28 -0.22 -8.70
CA ILE A 213 -27.85 -0.69 -7.44
C ILE A 213 -28.71 0.45 -6.90
N ASN A 214 -30.02 0.28 -6.85
CA ASN A 214 -30.95 1.27 -6.33
C ASN A 214 -31.00 1.24 -4.81
N SER A 215 -31.49 2.33 -4.22
CA SER A 215 -31.74 2.40 -2.78
C SER A 215 -32.82 1.40 -2.39
N GLY A 216 -32.49 0.45 -1.52
CA GLY A 216 -33.40 -0.62 -1.09
C GLY A 216 -33.21 -1.96 -1.80
N ASP A 217 -32.46 -2.01 -2.92
CA ASP A 217 -32.15 -3.27 -3.61
C ASP A 217 -31.37 -4.22 -2.70
N ILE A 218 -30.52 -3.68 -1.82
CA ILE A 218 -29.73 -4.46 -0.87
C ILE A 218 -29.87 -3.83 0.52
N PRO A 219 -30.35 -4.57 1.53
CA PRO A 219 -30.48 -4.06 2.90
C PRO A 219 -29.13 -3.59 3.47
N ASN A 220 -29.11 -2.41 4.09
CA ASN A 220 -27.93 -1.81 4.71
C ASN A 220 -26.73 -1.61 3.75
N PHE A 221 -26.98 -1.51 2.44
CA PHE A 221 -25.94 -1.18 1.48
C PHE A 221 -25.57 0.31 1.59
N VAL A 222 -24.32 0.58 1.92
CA VAL A 222 -23.76 1.93 2.00
C VAL A 222 -22.96 2.23 0.73
N ARG A 223 -23.24 3.35 0.04
CA ARG A 223 -22.53 3.70 -1.21
C ARG A 223 -21.16 4.29 -0.93
N PHE A 224 -20.27 4.26 -1.92
CA PHE A 224 -18.90 4.77 -1.79
C PHE A 224 -18.78 6.20 -1.26
N ASN A 225 -19.77 7.05 -1.51
CA ASN A 225 -19.77 8.47 -1.14
C ASN A 225 -20.72 8.79 0.01
N ASP A 226 -21.36 7.79 0.61
CA ASP A 226 -22.24 8.01 1.75
C ASP A 226 -21.39 8.16 3.02
N ASP A 227 -21.86 9.02 3.93
CA ASP A 227 -21.24 9.18 5.23
C ASP A 227 -21.28 7.85 6.00
N GLY A 228 -20.14 7.44 6.57
CA GLY A 228 -20.02 6.17 7.28
C GLY A 228 -19.86 4.95 6.38
N TYR A 229 -19.44 5.12 5.11
CA TYR A 229 -18.99 4.00 4.30
C TYR A 229 -17.95 3.17 5.03
N GLN A 230 -18.19 1.86 5.08
CA GLN A 230 -17.25 0.85 5.56
C GLN A 230 -17.19 -0.29 4.54
N PRO A 231 -16.04 -1.00 4.42
CA PRO A 231 -15.95 -2.21 3.62
C PRO A 231 -17.06 -3.21 4.01
N GLN A 232 -17.84 -3.64 3.04
CA GLN A 232 -19.05 -4.46 3.26
C GLN A 232 -19.17 -5.54 2.20
N TRP A 233 -19.92 -6.58 2.55
CA TRP A 233 -20.27 -7.66 1.63
C TRP A 233 -21.69 -8.14 1.92
N HIS A 234 -22.39 -8.53 0.86
CA HIS A 234 -23.81 -8.86 0.92
C HIS A 234 -24.08 -10.13 0.12
N ALA A 235 -24.72 -11.13 0.73
CA ALA A 235 -25.35 -12.21 -0.04
C ALA A 235 -26.46 -11.62 -0.90
N VAL A 236 -26.39 -11.89 -2.18
CA VAL A 236 -27.34 -11.35 -3.16
C VAL A 236 -27.82 -12.44 -4.09
N THR A 237 -29.05 -12.28 -4.55
CA THR A 237 -29.47 -12.87 -5.82
C THR A 237 -29.46 -11.80 -6.90
N PHE A 238 -29.29 -12.20 -8.16
CA PHE A 238 -29.29 -11.28 -9.29
C PHE A 238 -29.75 -11.95 -10.58
N GLY A 239 -30.28 -11.13 -11.49
CA GLY A 239 -30.52 -11.50 -12.89
C GLY A 239 -29.42 -10.94 -13.78
N ALA A 240 -29.08 -11.68 -14.83
CA ALA A 240 -28.10 -11.23 -15.80
C ALA A 240 -28.66 -11.38 -17.22
N GLU A 241 -28.33 -10.44 -18.09
CA GLU A 241 -28.75 -10.47 -19.49
C GLU A 241 -27.57 -10.12 -20.40
N ILE A 242 -27.61 -10.67 -21.61
CA ILE A 242 -26.59 -10.40 -22.61
C ILE A 242 -26.98 -9.15 -23.38
N ARG A 243 -26.17 -8.09 -23.24
CA ARG A 243 -26.35 -6.84 -23.99
C ARG A 243 -25.31 -6.72 -25.09
N ARG A 244 -25.70 -6.15 -26.23
CA ARG A 244 -24.75 -5.80 -27.30
C ARG A 244 -24.18 -4.42 -27.06
N GLY A 245 -22.85 -4.32 -26.98
CA GLY A 245 -22.12 -3.08 -26.89
C GLY A 245 -21.18 -2.88 -28.09
N ARG A 246 -20.44 -1.77 -28.09
CA ARG A 246 -19.48 -1.42 -29.16
C ARG A 246 -18.36 -2.45 -29.36
N ARG A 247 -18.05 -3.26 -28.34
CA ARG A 247 -16.98 -4.28 -28.35
C ARG A 247 -17.53 -5.71 -28.43
N GLY A 248 -18.81 -5.86 -28.78
CA GLY A 248 -19.50 -7.15 -28.83
C GLY A 248 -20.50 -7.34 -27.69
N SER A 249 -20.98 -8.58 -27.56
CA SER A 249 -21.88 -8.98 -26.47
C SER A 249 -21.14 -8.97 -25.13
N HIS A 250 -21.78 -8.42 -24.10
CA HIS A 250 -21.28 -8.43 -22.73
C HIS A 250 -22.41 -8.80 -21.77
N LEU A 251 -22.04 -9.40 -20.65
CA LEU A 251 -22.98 -9.70 -19.58
C LEU A 251 -23.26 -8.42 -18.79
N ALA A 252 -24.53 -8.09 -18.62
CA ALA A 252 -24.98 -6.98 -17.79
C ALA A 252 -25.89 -7.52 -16.68
N ILE A 253 -25.68 -7.05 -15.45
CA ILE A 253 -26.60 -7.34 -14.34
C ILE A 253 -27.86 -6.52 -14.57
N SER A 254 -29.01 -7.17 -14.74
CA SER A 254 -30.29 -6.52 -14.99
C SER A 254 -30.99 -6.12 -13.70
N GLN A 255 -30.84 -6.94 -12.65
CA GLN A 255 -31.42 -6.75 -11.33
C GLN A 255 -30.56 -7.41 -10.26
N ILE A 256 -30.59 -6.88 -9.05
CA ILE A 256 -29.87 -7.39 -7.89
C ILE A 256 -30.71 -7.18 -6.65
N GLY A 257 -30.68 -8.13 -5.72
CA GLY A 257 -31.56 -8.14 -4.55
C GLY A 257 -30.99 -8.93 -3.39
N PRO A 258 -31.60 -8.88 -2.20
CA PRO A 258 -31.27 -9.79 -1.10
C PRO A 258 -31.55 -11.25 -1.50
N MET A 259 -31.11 -12.19 -0.67
CA MET A 259 -31.39 -13.62 -0.87
C MET A 259 -32.90 -13.94 -0.95
N SER A 260 -33.75 -13.14 -0.31
CA SER A 260 -35.21 -13.28 -0.36
C SER A 260 -35.83 -12.92 -1.72
N ALA A 261 -35.13 -12.17 -2.58
CA ALA A 261 -35.62 -11.78 -3.90
C ALA A 261 -35.60 -12.95 -4.91
N ARG A 262 -34.78 -13.99 -4.66
CA ARG A 262 -34.74 -15.26 -5.42
C ARG A 262 -34.61 -15.10 -6.94
N TYR A 263 -33.78 -14.16 -7.39
CA TYR A 263 -33.41 -14.09 -8.81
C TYR A 263 -32.61 -15.31 -9.27
N GLU A 264 -32.40 -15.43 -10.59
CA GLU A 264 -31.85 -16.62 -11.26
C GLU A 264 -30.50 -17.08 -10.70
N HIS A 265 -29.62 -16.13 -10.37
CA HIS A 265 -28.27 -16.42 -9.90
C HIS A 265 -28.07 -15.92 -8.47
N ALA A 266 -27.15 -16.56 -7.75
CA ALA A 266 -26.76 -16.18 -6.40
C ALA A 266 -25.25 -15.94 -6.32
N GLY A 267 -24.86 -15.07 -5.39
CA GLY A 267 -23.47 -14.69 -5.19
C GLY A 267 -23.28 -13.75 -4.03
N VAL A 268 -22.11 -13.13 -3.98
CA VAL A 268 -21.73 -12.15 -2.97
C VAL A 268 -21.26 -10.88 -3.64
N LEU A 269 -21.92 -9.77 -3.29
CA LEU A 269 -21.46 -8.44 -3.64
C LEU A 269 -20.37 -8.02 -2.64
N VAL A 270 -19.19 -7.67 -3.14
CA VAL A 270 -18.05 -7.19 -2.36
C VAL A 270 -17.83 -5.71 -2.66
N CYS A 271 -17.95 -4.91 -1.60
CA CYS A 271 -17.80 -3.46 -1.63
C CYS A 271 -16.59 -3.08 -0.80
N ALA A 272 -15.44 -2.89 -1.45
CA ALA A 272 -14.19 -2.55 -0.80
C ALA A 272 -13.44 -1.44 -1.54
N GLY A 273 -12.67 -0.65 -0.79
CA GLY A 273 -11.71 0.31 -1.33
C GLY A 273 -12.32 1.60 -1.90
N ASN A 274 -13.06 2.37 -1.08
CA ASN A 274 -13.57 3.70 -1.46
C ASN A 274 -12.45 4.69 -1.89
N MET A 275 -11.20 4.44 -1.46
CA MET A 275 -10.00 5.27 -1.69
C MET A 275 -10.16 6.74 -1.27
N LEU A 276 -11.11 7.04 -0.37
CA LEU A 276 -11.32 8.39 0.18
C LEU A 276 -10.36 8.69 1.33
N GLU A 277 -10.00 7.67 2.11
CA GLU A 277 -9.11 7.77 3.28
C GLU A 277 -7.69 8.23 2.92
N THR A 278 -7.13 7.76 1.81
CA THR A 278 -5.75 8.08 1.37
C THR A 278 -5.58 9.54 0.93
N ALA A 279 -6.68 10.27 0.72
CA ALA A 279 -6.62 11.70 0.40
C ALA A 279 -6.24 12.53 1.64
N ALA A 280 -6.67 12.13 2.84
CA ALA A 280 -6.47 12.90 4.07
C ALA A 280 -5.02 12.81 4.62
N GLU A 281 -4.35 11.68 4.45
CA GLU A 281 -2.99 11.44 5.01
C GLU A 281 -1.86 12.11 4.21
N THR A 282 -2.08 12.47 2.93
CA THR A 282 -1.04 13.09 2.08
C THR A 282 -0.82 14.59 2.36
N GLY A 283 -1.28 15.12 3.50
CA GLY A 283 -1.22 16.55 3.81
C GLY A 283 -2.12 17.42 2.92
N ARG A 284 -2.82 16.80 1.96
CA ARG A 284 -4.04 17.37 1.41
C ARG A 284 -5.08 17.24 2.51
N GLN A 285 -5.21 18.29 3.32
CA GLN A 285 -6.45 18.52 4.08
C GLN A 285 -7.65 18.10 3.22
N ARG A 286 -8.74 17.64 3.83
CA ARG A 286 -10.08 17.59 3.21
C ARG A 286 -10.39 18.97 2.61
N ARG A 287 -9.84 19.28 1.45
CA ARG A 287 -9.94 20.59 0.79
C ARG A 287 -11.31 20.75 0.15
N ASP A 288 -12.06 19.67 0.03
CA ASP A 288 -13.44 19.69 -0.44
C ASP A 288 -14.26 18.62 0.28
N ARG A 289 -15.36 19.01 0.92
CA ARG A 289 -16.44 18.08 1.32
C ARG A 289 -17.08 17.39 0.11
N ASN A 290 -16.72 17.79 -1.12
CA ASN A 290 -17.19 17.25 -2.39
C ASN A 290 -16.25 16.24 -3.07
N GLN A 291 -15.16 15.81 -2.43
CA GLN A 291 -14.27 14.82 -3.04
C GLN A 291 -14.96 13.46 -3.10
N ARG A 292 -15.34 13.03 -4.32
CA ARG A 292 -16.00 11.74 -4.55
C ARG A 292 -14.98 10.61 -4.76
N SER A 293 -15.36 9.40 -4.36
CA SER A 293 -14.62 8.19 -4.65
C SER A 293 -14.43 8.06 -6.16
N PRO A 294 -13.20 7.79 -6.65
CA PRO A 294 -12.96 7.49 -8.05
C PRO A 294 -13.46 6.08 -8.43
N ARG A 295 -13.86 5.25 -7.45
CA ARG A 295 -14.46 3.93 -7.71
C ARG A 295 -15.91 4.08 -8.14
N LYS A 296 -16.29 3.25 -9.10
CA LYS A 296 -17.65 3.21 -9.66
C LYS A 296 -18.24 1.81 -9.69
N ASN A 297 -17.43 0.80 -9.36
CA ASN A 297 -17.80 -0.60 -9.51
C ASN A 297 -17.52 -1.37 -8.22
N HIS A 298 -18.44 -2.26 -7.90
CA HIS A 298 -18.31 -3.31 -6.89
C HIS A 298 -18.00 -4.64 -7.57
N SER A 299 -17.38 -5.58 -6.84
CA SER A 299 -17.10 -6.92 -7.36
C SER A 299 -18.22 -7.87 -6.97
N LEU A 300 -18.73 -8.67 -7.90
CA LEU A 300 -19.76 -9.67 -7.66
C LEU A 300 -19.18 -11.05 -7.92
N ILE A 301 -19.04 -11.83 -6.84
CA ILE A 301 -18.49 -13.18 -6.85
C ILE A 301 -19.65 -14.17 -6.93
N LEU A 302 -19.60 -15.09 -7.89
CA LEU A 302 -20.65 -16.09 -8.07
C LEU A 302 -20.61 -17.14 -6.96
N ALA A 303 -21.69 -17.90 -6.81
CA ALA A 303 -21.78 -19.01 -5.86
C ALA A 303 -20.57 -19.97 -5.93
N PRO A 304 -20.24 -20.66 -4.82
CA PRO A 304 -19.15 -21.64 -4.77
C PRO A 304 -19.29 -22.69 -5.88
N ASN A 305 -18.18 -23.03 -6.54
CA ASN A 305 -18.17 -24.08 -7.55
C ASN A 305 -18.25 -25.46 -6.87
N PRO A 306 -19.35 -26.21 -7.01
CA PRO A 306 -19.51 -27.48 -6.31
C PRO A 306 -18.48 -28.52 -6.77
N ARG A 307 -18.02 -28.44 -8.02
CA ARG A 307 -17.06 -29.38 -8.64
C ARG A 307 -15.60 -29.03 -8.34
N ALA A 308 -15.31 -27.82 -7.88
CA ALA A 308 -13.95 -27.41 -7.60
C ALA A 308 -13.44 -28.00 -6.28
N ASN A 309 -12.22 -28.52 -6.31
CA ASN A 309 -11.53 -28.94 -5.09
C ASN A 309 -11.21 -27.72 -4.20
N ARG A 310 -11.16 -27.95 -2.89
CA ARG A 310 -10.71 -26.95 -1.93
C ARG A 310 -9.20 -26.75 -2.09
N LEU A 311 -8.76 -25.50 -2.04
CA LEU A 311 -7.35 -25.13 -2.12
C LEU A 311 -6.85 -24.83 -0.71
N LYS A 312 -5.90 -25.63 -0.20
CA LYS A 312 -5.31 -25.38 1.11
C LYS A 312 -4.47 -24.11 1.07
N ILE A 313 -4.73 -23.19 2.01
CA ILE A 313 -3.91 -21.99 2.20
C ILE A 313 -2.69 -22.39 3.03
N ALA A 314 -1.50 -22.02 2.59
CA ALA A 314 -0.28 -22.27 3.34
C ALA A 314 -0.37 -21.62 4.73
N THR A 315 -0.01 -22.38 5.78
CA THR A 315 -0.01 -21.88 7.16
C THR A 315 0.82 -20.61 7.32
N GLN A 316 1.94 -20.53 6.59
CA GLN A 316 2.77 -19.32 6.59
C GLN A 316 2.04 -18.10 6.02
N ALA A 317 1.26 -18.25 4.95
CA ALA A 317 0.49 -17.14 4.37
C ALA A 317 -0.58 -16.62 5.36
N ILE A 318 -1.19 -17.50 6.16
CA ILE A 318 -2.11 -17.11 7.24
C ILE A 318 -1.36 -16.34 8.34
N LYS A 319 -0.16 -16.80 8.71
CA LYS A 319 0.69 -16.15 9.71
C LYS A 319 1.12 -14.75 9.23
N ASP A 320 1.61 -14.66 8.00
CA ASP A 320 2.04 -13.41 7.37
C ASP A 320 0.90 -12.41 7.25
N TYR A 321 -0.30 -12.88 6.88
CA TYR A 321 -1.50 -12.05 6.87
C TYR A 321 -1.79 -11.44 8.24
N LYS A 322 -1.84 -12.27 9.30
CA LYS A 322 -2.12 -11.82 10.67
C LYS A 322 -1.07 -10.82 11.17
N ASN A 323 0.19 -11.08 10.86
CA ASN A 323 1.32 -10.24 11.25
C ASN A 323 1.35 -8.92 10.47
N GLY A 324 0.87 -8.93 9.22
CA GLY A 324 0.77 -7.74 8.36
C GLY A 324 -0.42 -6.82 8.66
N LEU A 325 -1.36 -7.21 9.52
CA LEU A 325 -2.50 -6.36 9.88
C LEU A 325 -2.05 -5.15 10.71
N SER A 326 -2.30 -3.95 10.21
CA SER A 326 -2.09 -2.71 10.98
C SER A 326 -3.06 -2.62 12.17
N PRO A 327 -2.75 -1.84 13.22
CA PRO A 327 -3.69 -1.58 14.31
C PRO A 327 -5.05 -1.07 13.81
N PHE A 328 -5.04 -0.16 12.83
CA PHE A 328 -6.24 0.34 12.16
C PHE A 328 -7.04 -0.78 11.47
N GLN A 329 -6.37 -1.71 10.76
CA GLN A 329 -7.06 -2.84 10.14
C GLN A 329 -7.63 -3.81 11.17
N LYS A 330 -6.97 -3.99 12.32
CA LYS A 330 -7.50 -4.81 13.42
C LYS A 330 -8.75 -4.18 14.05
N GLU A 331 -8.79 -2.85 14.13
CA GLU A 331 -9.92 -2.08 14.66
C GLU A 331 -11.10 -2.01 13.66
N GLU A 332 -10.87 -1.69 12.39
CA GLU A 332 -11.94 -1.54 11.38
C GLU A 332 -12.46 -2.87 10.83
N LEU A 333 -11.60 -3.87 10.66
CA LEU A 333 -12.04 -5.20 10.23
C LEU A 333 -12.66 -6.01 11.39
N SER A 334 -12.86 -5.40 12.56
CA SER A 334 -13.66 -5.97 13.64
C SER A 334 -15.11 -6.27 13.20
N ALA A 335 -15.61 -5.57 12.17
CA ALA A 335 -16.87 -5.85 11.52
C ALA A 335 -16.87 -7.16 10.69
N TRP A 336 -15.68 -7.66 10.31
CA TRP A 336 -15.49 -8.86 9.49
C TRP A 336 -15.12 -10.08 10.34
N SER A 337 -14.39 -9.88 11.44
CA SER A 337 -14.29 -10.81 12.56
C SER A 337 -14.18 -10.02 13.87
N LYS A 338 -15.07 -10.27 14.83
CA LYS A 338 -15.07 -9.66 16.18
C LYS A 338 -13.84 -10.03 17.00
N SER A 339 -13.06 -10.99 16.52
CA SER A 339 -11.89 -11.55 17.19
C SER A 339 -10.58 -10.79 16.93
N GLY A 340 -10.60 -9.69 16.16
CA GLY A 340 -9.38 -8.94 15.82
C GLY A 340 -8.47 -9.69 14.84
N ASN A 341 -8.96 -10.76 14.22
CA ASN A 341 -8.26 -11.58 13.22
C ASN A 341 -8.43 -11.05 11.79
N GLY A 342 -8.92 -9.82 11.62
CA GLY A 342 -9.20 -9.22 10.32
C GLY A 342 -10.29 -9.98 9.56
N CYS A 343 -9.98 -10.42 8.34
CA CYS A 343 -10.87 -11.15 7.44
C CYS A 343 -10.93 -12.67 7.74
N LEU A 344 -10.28 -13.15 8.81
CA LEU A 344 -10.26 -14.56 9.19
C LEU A 344 -11.27 -14.79 10.34
N PRO A 345 -12.53 -15.18 10.06
CA PRO A 345 -13.55 -15.38 11.09
C PRO A 345 -13.22 -16.58 12.00
N THR A 346 -13.74 -16.57 13.23
CA THR A 346 -13.70 -17.76 14.10
C THR A 346 -14.68 -18.83 13.61
N GLU A 347 -14.56 -20.06 14.13
CA GLU A 347 -15.50 -21.13 13.78
C GLU A 347 -16.93 -20.80 14.22
N GLU A 348 -17.08 -20.10 15.36
CA GLU A 348 -18.37 -19.63 15.86
C GLU A 348 -18.99 -18.56 14.95
N GLU A 349 -18.18 -17.67 14.41
CA GLU A 349 -18.63 -16.61 13.48
C GLU A 349 -19.14 -17.19 12.16
N LEU A 350 -18.57 -18.33 11.77
CA LEU A 350 -18.97 -19.09 10.60
C LEU A 350 -20.30 -19.86 10.81
N LYS A 351 -20.79 -20.11 12.04
CA LYS A 351 -22.01 -20.91 12.26
C LYS A 351 -23.30 -20.22 11.73
N PRO A 352 -24.22 -20.95 11.06
CA PRO A 352 -25.40 -20.36 10.38
C PRO A 352 -26.33 -19.49 11.25
N ASP A 353 -26.41 -19.76 12.56
CA ASP A 353 -27.29 -19.05 13.51
C ASP A 353 -26.62 -17.86 14.22
N SER A 354 -25.38 -17.50 13.87
CA SER A 354 -24.82 -16.24 14.38
C SER A 354 -25.61 -15.10 13.74
N LYS A 355 -26.16 -14.17 14.55
CA LYS A 355 -26.99 -13.02 14.12
C LYS A 355 -26.34 -12.11 13.05
N ASN A 356 -25.09 -12.39 12.65
CA ASN A 356 -24.29 -11.65 11.67
C ASN A 356 -23.90 -12.48 10.43
N ASN A 357 -24.30 -13.75 10.30
CA ASN A 357 -23.78 -14.59 9.24
C ASN A 357 -24.45 -14.26 7.89
N LYS A 358 -23.87 -13.30 7.19
CA LYS A 358 -24.44 -12.70 5.97
C LYS A 358 -24.33 -13.58 4.72
N VAL A 359 -23.64 -14.74 4.75
CA VAL A 359 -23.56 -15.63 3.59
C VAL A 359 -23.41 -17.09 4.04
N SER A 360 -24.51 -17.77 4.35
CA SER A 360 -24.53 -19.24 4.31
C SER A 360 -25.09 -19.69 2.96
N PHE A 361 -24.21 -20.10 2.04
CA PHE A 361 -24.66 -20.91 0.92
C PHE A 361 -24.82 -22.34 1.46
N THR A 362 -25.98 -22.64 2.05
CA THR A 362 -26.29 -24.03 2.43
C THR A 362 -26.49 -24.84 1.15
N SER A 363 -25.41 -25.45 0.68
CA SER A 363 -25.48 -26.56 -0.27
C SER A 363 -26.26 -27.69 0.42
N ARG A 364 -27.38 -28.12 -0.17
CA ARG A 364 -28.17 -29.27 0.32
C ARG A 364 -27.39 -30.59 0.37
N GLN A 365 -26.14 -30.63 -0.10
CA GLN A 365 -25.33 -31.84 -0.20
C GLN A 365 -24.03 -31.83 0.62
N GLN A 366 -23.66 -30.73 1.28
CA GLN A 366 -22.48 -30.67 2.13
C GLN A 366 -22.68 -29.55 3.16
N ASN A 367 -22.56 -29.87 4.45
CA ASN A 367 -22.56 -28.93 5.59
C ASN A 367 -21.32 -28.01 5.56
N ASP A 368 -21.02 -27.45 4.40
CA ASP A 368 -19.87 -26.60 4.14
C ASP A 368 -20.21 -25.19 4.57
N ILE A 369 -19.70 -24.83 5.73
CA ILE A 369 -19.78 -23.47 6.19
C ILE A 369 -18.76 -22.63 5.41
N LEU A 370 -19.26 -21.63 4.70
CA LEU A 370 -18.46 -20.75 3.86
C LEU A 370 -18.28 -19.41 4.56
N GLY A 371 -17.04 -18.95 4.60
CA GLY A 371 -16.65 -17.67 5.15
C GLY A 371 -16.63 -16.56 4.10
N PRO A 372 -15.96 -15.44 4.41
CA PRO A 372 -15.95 -14.27 3.57
C PRO A 372 -15.34 -14.56 2.18
N PRO A 373 -15.74 -13.77 1.18
CA PRO A 373 -15.16 -13.83 -0.15
C PRO A 373 -13.68 -13.44 -0.11
N VAL A 374 -12.87 -14.14 -0.89
CA VAL A 374 -11.43 -13.90 -1.02
C VAL A 374 -11.02 -13.86 -2.48
N PHE A 375 -9.99 -13.07 -2.78
CA PHE A 375 -9.30 -13.06 -4.06
C PHE A 375 -7.93 -13.70 -3.90
N TYR A 376 -7.55 -14.58 -4.81
CA TYR A 376 -6.31 -15.36 -4.72
C TYR A 376 -5.68 -15.53 -6.10
N VAL A 377 -4.41 -15.88 -6.14
CA VAL A 377 -3.73 -16.35 -7.35
C VAL A 377 -3.36 -17.80 -7.11
N GLU A 378 -3.64 -18.67 -8.08
CA GLU A 378 -3.15 -20.05 -8.02
C GLU A 378 -1.64 -20.05 -8.27
N PRO A 379 -0.85 -20.77 -7.46
CA PRO A 379 0.60 -20.81 -7.59
C PRO A 379 1.09 -21.38 -8.93
#